data_AF-A0A8X8BC07-F1
#
_entry.id   AF-A0A8X8BC07-F1
#
_cell.length_a   1.000
_cell.length_b   1.000
_cell.length_c   1.000
_cell.angle_alpha   90.00
_cell.angle_beta   90.00
_cell.angle_gamma   90.00
#
_symmetry.space_group_name_H-M   'P 1'
#
loop_
_entity.id
_entity.type
_entity.pdbx_description
1 polymer ?
#
loop_
_entity_poly.entity_id
_entity_poly.type
_entity_poly.pdbx_seq_one_letter_code
_entity_poly.pdbx_strand_id
1 'polypeptide(L)'
;MYDVMLEEANMWLDEPPQRKRKLETPVNPPPLACPAIYEDSSDEEVDPVALSKYQQQVSESGGFDVDLFFQPFGGIVPSGCTDHSIIFGKVGLHCYNLEKGTNLQFKEVTKVNTQISSILTFFITLEATDPAHDDSPVTFQTCLTDTVIMHQARLRTFTTTCRIKPQVPGTGEMGSYWYPDKHVDPCYRVDLPNWPQDDALIGVDKLQFYEVKDWELKDNQWLYLYAEFALFSYRNDDLSAYMPFEMKKVVVQTKEDMKLKSGNAVFYLSFNTSCGRVCRGVVRRTTDGKPGHMCLEARCWVDK
;
A
#
# COMPACT_ATOMS: atom_id res chain seq x y z
N MET A 1 8.79 42.09 7.05
CA MET A 1 10.20 41.99 6.61
C MET A 1 11.06 42.45 7.78
N TYR A 2 11.43 41.52 8.64
CA TYR A 2 12.51 41.59 9.62
C TYR A 2 12.94 40.14 9.79
N ASP A 3 14.20 39.88 9.44
CA ASP A 3 14.76 38.56 9.14
C ASP A 3 15.52 38.06 10.37
N VAL A 4 14.89 37.17 11.13
CA VAL A 4 15.36 36.62 12.41
C VAL A 4 16.51 35.60 12.18
N MET A 5 16.81 35.26 10.93
CA MET A 5 17.80 34.23 10.57
C MET A 5 19.25 34.74 10.48
N LEU A 6 19.49 36.05 10.63
CA LEU A 6 20.83 36.66 10.51
C LEU A 6 21.54 36.90 11.85
N GLU A 7 20.82 36.89 12.98
CA GLU A 7 21.42 37.12 14.30
C GLU A 7 21.98 35.83 14.95
N GLU A 8 21.41 34.65 14.63
CA GLU A 8 21.94 33.37 15.15
C GLU A 8 23.30 33.00 14.52
N ALA A 9 23.58 33.48 13.31
CA ALA A 9 24.86 33.26 12.63
C ALA A 9 26.02 34.11 13.20
N ASN A 10 25.72 35.23 13.87
CA ASN A 10 26.74 36.11 14.46
C ASN A 10 27.12 35.73 15.90
N MET A 11 26.46 34.72 16.48
CA MET A 11 26.68 34.32 17.88
C MET A 11 27.81 33.29 18.08
N TRP A 12 28.47 32.85 16.99
CA TRP A 12 29.54 31.82 17.01
C TRP A 12 30.94 32.34 16.64
N LEU A 13 31.12 33.66 16.49
CA LEU A 13 32.38 34.26 16.01
C LEU A 13 33.27 34.91 17.07
N ASP A 14 32.89 34.91 18.35
CA ASP A 14 33.69 35.52 19.42
C ASP A 14 33.85 34.60 20.65
N GLU A 15 34.89 33.76 20.65
CA GLU A 15 35.48 33.24 21.89
C GLU A 15 36.99 33.61 21.99
N PRO A 16 37.47 34.09 23.15
CA PRO A 16 38.82 34.61 23.34
C PRO A 16 39.88 33.51 23.59
N PRO A 17 41.18 33.80 23.42
CA PRO A 17 42.21 32.77 23.28
C PRO A 17 42.59 32.16 24.63
N GLN A 18 42.36 30.86 24.82
CA GLN A 18 42.84 30.14 25.99
C GLN A 18 44.22 29.51 25.77
N ARG A 19 45.14 29.94 26.66
CA ARG A 19 46.52 29.52 26.96
C ARG A 19 46.99 28.15 26.46
N LYS A 20 48.09 28.20 25.70
CA LYS A 20 49.01 27.09 25.42
C LYS A 20 49.53 26.43 26.72
N ARG A 21 49.22 25.15 26.94
CA ARG A 21 50.05 24.24 27.74
C ARG A 21 50.64 23.18 26.82
N LYS A 22 51.98 23.15 26.77
CA LYS A 22 52.78 22.07 26.15
C LYS A 22 52.44 20.75 26.85
N LEU A 23 52.00 19.76 26.08
CA LEU A 23 52.11 18.36 26.44
C LEU A 23 52.80 17.65 25.26
N GLU A 24 53.69 16.74 25.61
CA GLU A 24 54.71 16.13 24.76
C GLU A 24 54.15 15.31 23.61
N THR A 25 54.94 15.25 22.54
CA THR A 25 54.64 14.62 21.25
C THR A 25 54.56 13.09 21.36
N PRO A 26 53.44 12.44 21.02
CA PRO A 26 53.47 11.05 20.62
C PRO A 26 53.80 10.98 19.11
N VAL A 27 54.75 10.11 18.77
CA VAL A 27 55.11 9.81 17.38
C VAL A 27 53.89 9.24 16.65
N ASN A 28 53.32 10.00 15.70
CA ASN A 28 52.29 9.49 14.80
C ASN A 28 52.94 8.59 13.73
N PRO A 29 52.42 7.38 13.46
CA PRO A 29 52.71 6.67 12.23
C PRO A 29 52.15 7.47 11.03
N PRO A 30 52.69 7.30 9.80
CA PRO A 30 52.27 8.10 8.65
C PRO A 30 50.76 7.92 8.40
N PRO A 31 50.05 8.99 7.97
CA PRO A 31 48.63 8.89 7.69
C PRO A 31 48.39 7.88 6.58
N LEU A 32 47.63 6.83 6.89
CA LEU A 32 46.97 5.99 5.91
C LEU A 32 46.17 6.91 5.00
N ALA A 33 46.51 6.89 3.70
CA ALA A 33 45.79 7.63 2.69
C ALA A 33 44.29 7.37 2.83
N CYS A 34 43.53 8.41 3.12
CA CYS A 34 42.08 8.38 2.96
C CYS A 34 41.81 7.92 1.52
N PRO A 35 41.02 6.87 1.29
CA PRO A 35 40.57 6.60 -0.06
C PRO A 35 39.80 7.83 -0.52
N ALA A 36 40.17 8.34 -1.68
CA ALA A 36 39.43 9.38 -2.36
C ALA A 36 37.95 9.02 -2.33
N ILE A 37 37.11 9.99 -1.95
CA ILE A 37 35.69 9.95 -2.28
C ILE A 37 35.67 9.86 -3.80
N TYR A 38 35.43 8.65 -4.32
CA TYR A 38 35.07 8.48 -5.71
C TYR A 38 33.70 9.15 -5.83
N GLU A 39 33.70 10.39 -6.28
CA GLU A 39 32.52 10.94 -6.94
C GLU A 39 32.32 10.08 -8.18
N ASP A 40 31.58 8.99 -8.01
CA ASP A 40 31.11 8.12 -9.09
C ASP A 40 30.01 8.87 -9.83
N SER A 41 30.42 9.92 -10.54
CA SER A 41 29.65 10.57 -11.59
C SER A 41 29.86 9.77 -12.87
N SER A 42 29.45 8.51 -12.86
CA SER A 42 29.39 7.71 -14.08
C SER A 42 28.07 8.04 -14.79
N ASP A 43 28.14 8.97 -15.75
CA ASP A 43 27.24 8.95 -16.90
C ASP A 43 27.53 7.65 -17.69
N GLU A 44 27.17 6.49 -17.13
CA GLU A 44 27.24 5.23 -17.86
C GLU A 44 26.25 5.32 -19.01
N GLU A 45 26.79 5.35 -20.23
CA GLU A 45 26.00 5.29 -21.45
C GLU A 45 25.18 3.99 -21.42
N VAL A 46 23.89 4.11 -21.15
CA VAL A 46 22.96 2.98 -21.04
C VAL A 46 22.98 2.20 -22.35
N ASP A 47 23.31 0.90 -22.29
CA ASP A 47 23.32 0.03 -23.47
C ASP A 47 21.96 0.10 -24.18
N PRO A 48 21.91 0.59 -25.44
CA PRO A 48 20.65 0.76 -26.17
C PRO A 48 19.94 -0.57 -26.42
N VAL A 49 20.67 -1.69 -26.52
CA VAL A 49 20.07 -3.03 -26.70
C VAL A 49 19.38 -3.48 -25.42
N ALA A 50 20.05 -3.35 -24.27
CA ALA A 50 19.46 -3.65 -22.98
C ALA A 50 18.25 -2.76 -22.66
N LEU A 51 18.33 -1.46 -22.99
CA LEU A 51 17.20 -0.53 -22.85
C LEU A 51 16.00 -0.93 -23.72
N SER A 52 16.23 -1.30 -24.98
CA SER A 52 15.17 -1.76 -25.87
C SER A 52 14.51 -3.04 -25.36
N LYS A 53 15.30 -3.99 -24.83
CA LYS A 53 14.77 -5.22 -24.21
C LYS A 53 13.90 -4.89 -23.00
N TYR A 54 14.38 -4.01 -22.11
CA TYR A 54 13.62 -3.55 -20.95
C TYR A 54 12.30 -2.89 -21.34
N GLN A 55 12.32 -1.97 -22.31
CA GLN A 55 11.10 -1.30 -22.80
C GLN A 55 10.10 -2.29 -23.39
N GLN A 56 10.57 -3.29 -24.14
CA GLN A 56 9.74 -4.37 -24.65
C GLN A 56 9.09 -5.16 -23.52
N GLN A 57 9.86 -5.58 -22.50
CA GLN A 57 9.34 -6.29 -21.34
C GLN A 57 8.28 -5.50 -20.58
N VAL A 58 8.51 -4.20 -20.35
CA VAL A 58 7.55 -3.30 -19.71
C VAL A 58 6.27 -3.21 -20.54
N SER A 59 6.39 -3.02 -21.86
CA SER A 59 5.24 -2.89 -22.75
C SER A 59 4.42 -4.18 -22.86
N GLU A 60 5.08 -5.34 -22.98
CA GLU A 60 4.40 -6.63 -23.18
C GLU A 60 3.77 -7.18 -21.91
N SER A 61 4.43 -6.97 -20.77
CA SER A 61 3.95 -7.48 -19.48
C SER A 61 3.08 -6.48 -18.73
N GLY A 62 3.26 -5.17 -18.96
CA GLY A 62 2.72 -4.10 -18.11
C GLY A 62 3.53 -3.91 -16.82
N GLY A 63 4.80 -4.29 -16.80
CA GLY A 63 5.71 -4.16 -15.65
C GLY A 63 5.85 -5.42 -14.77
N PHE A 64 5.00 -6.42 -14.98
CA PHE A 64 4.98 -7.65 -14.16
C PHE A 64 6.10 -8.64 -14.48
N ASP A 65 6.58 -8.67 -15.72
CA ASP A 65 7.60 -9.60 -16.21
C ASP A 65 8.78 -8.79 -16.78
N VAL A 66 9.54 -8.15 -15.88
CA VAL A 66 10.69 -7.29 -16.18
C VAL A 66 11.93 -7.80 -15.45
N ASP A 67 13.05 -7.91 -16.16
CA ASP A 67 14.34 -8.31 -15.60
C ASP A 67 15.03 -7.14 -14.88
N LEU A 68 16.04 -7.42 -14.05
CA LEU A 68 16.85 -6.38 -13.44
C LEU A 68 17.55 -5.54 -14.52
N PHE A 69 17.22 -4.26 -14.55
CA PHE A 69 17.82 -3.27 -15.43
C PHE A 69 17.97 -1.95 -14.67
N PHE A 70 19.21 -1.47 -14.53
CA PHE A 70 19.50 -0.25 -13.78
C PHE A 70 19.16 0.97 -14.62
N GLN A 71 17.99 1.56 -14.39
CA GLN A 71 17.68 2.91 -14.85
C GLN A 71 18.00 3.91 -13.74
N PRO A 72 18.66 5.04 -14.06
CA PRO A 72 19.06 6.03 -13.05
C PRO A 72 17.87 6.54 -12.22
N PHE A 73 16.64 6.53 -12.76
CA PHE A 73 15.42 6.92 -12.04
C PHE A 73 14.16 6.22 -12.57
N GLY A 74 13.24 5.86 -11.67
CA GLY A 74 11.89 5.44 -12.03
C GLY A 74 11.77 4.09 -12.75
N GLY A 75 12.85 3.29 -12.79
CA GLY A 75 12.82 1.95 -13.38
C GLY A 75 11.95 0.98 -12.59
N ILE A 76 11.37 0.01 -13.29
CA ILE A 76 10.71 -1.15 -12.69
C ILE A 76 11.79 -2.21 -12.47
N VAL A 77 11.96 -2.65 -11.22
CA VAL A 77 12.97 -3.65 -10.87
C VAL A 77 12.34 -4.82 -10.12
N PRO A 78 12.86 -6.04 -10.27
CA PRO A 78 12.49 -7.16 -9.41
C PRO A 78 12.70 -6.84 -7.93
N SER A 79 11.74 -7.22 -7.09
CA SER A 79 11.80 -7.11 -5.64
C SER A 79 11.50 -8.46 -5.00
N GLY A 80 11.97 -8.65 -3.76
CA GLY A 80 11.56 -9.79 -2.95
C GLY A 80 10.08 -9.72 -2.55
N CYS A 81 9.51 -10.88 -2.24
CA CYS A 81 8.21 -10.98 -1.59
C CYS A 81 8.30 -10.50 -0.14
N THR A 82 7.37 -9.65 0.27
CA THR A 82 7.25 -9.08 1.63
C THR A 82 5.80 -9.17 2.11
N ASP A 83 5.56 -8.91 3.39
CA ASP A 83 4.18 -8.87 3.92
C ASP A 83 3.31 -7.82 3.21
N HIS A 84 3.91 -6.71 2.77
CA HIS A 84 3.27 -5.71 1.91
C HIS A 84 2.74 -6.34 0.61
N SER A 85 3.57 -7.14 -0.07
CA SER A 85 3.16 -7.79 -1.31
C SER A 85 2.03 -8.80 -1.11
N ILE A 86 1.96 -9.47 0.04
CA ILE A 86 0.89 -10.42 0.36
C ILE A 86 -0.42 -9.66 0.54
N ILE A 87 -0.44 -8.64 1.39
CA ILE A 87 -1.68 -7.88 1.66
C ILE A 87 -2.14 -7.13 0.40
N PHE A 88 -1.22 -6.54 -0.36
CA PHE A 88 -1.55 -5.82 -1.61
C PHE A 88 -2.02 -6.77 -2.71
N GLY A 89 -1.45 -7.98 -2.80
CA GLY A 89 -1.93 -9.04 -3.68
C GLY A 89 -3.38 -9.42 -3.38
N LYS A 90 -3.71 -9.62 -2.09
CA LYS A 90 -5.09 -9.89 -1.65
C LYS A 90 -6.05 -8.74 -1.96
N VAL A 91 -5.62 -7.48 -1.79
CA VAL A 91 -6.41 -6.28 -2.15
C VAL A 91 -6.73 -6.25 -3.65
N GLY A 92 -5.74 -6.52 -4.50
CA GLY A 92 -5.96 -6.61 -5.95
C GLY A 92 -6.91 -7.73 -6.36
N LEU A 93 -6.77 -8.90 -5.73
CA LEU A 93 -7.68 -10.03 -5.96
C LEU A 93 -9.12 -9.72 -5.53
N HIS A 94 -9.28 -9.04 -4.39
CA HIS A 94 -10.57 -8.55 -3.90
C HIS A 94 -11.22 -7.55 -4.88
N CYS A 95 -10.44 -6.61 -5.41
CA CYS A 95 -10.92 -5.69 -6.45
C CYS A 95 -11.51 -6.44 -7.65
N TYR A 96 -10.80 -7.46 -8.15
CA TYR A 96 -11.25 -8.27 -9.27
C TYR A 96 -12.52 -9.07 -8.94
N ASN A 97 -12.55 -9.72 -7.77
CA ASN A 97 -13.71 -10.50 -7.32
C ASN A 97 -14.98 -9.65 -7.19
N LEU A 98 -14.87 -8.42 -6.67
CA LEU A 98 -15.99 -7.50 -6.60
C LEU A 98 -16.51 -7.10 -7.98
N GLU A 99 -15.60 -6.79 -8.91
CA GLU A 99 -15.95 -6.33 -10.25
C GLU A 99 -16.57 -7.44 -11.10
N LYS A 100 -15.96 -8.63 -11.10
CA LYS A 100 -16.39 -9.75 -11.94
C LYS A 100 -17.43 -10.65 -11.27
N GLY A 101 -17.70 -10.46 -9.98
CA GLY A 101 -18.56 -11.35 -9.20
C GLY A 101 -17.98 -12.75 -9.01
N THR A 102 -16.65 -12.87 -9.01
CA THR A 102 -15.92 -14.14 -8.81
C THR A 102 -15.54 -14.34 -7.34
N ASN A 103 -15.02 -15.52 -7.01
CA ASN A 103 -14.55 -15.86 -5.66
C ASN A 103 -13.18 -16.53 -5.69
N LEU A 104 -12.24 -15.93 -6.42
CA LEU A 104 -10.86 -16.40 -6.46
C LEU A 104 -10.23 -16.28 -5.06
N GLN A 105 -9.62 -17.35 -4.58
CA GLN A 105 -8.98 -17.43 -3.27
C GLN A 105 -7.46 -17.29 -3.41
N PHE A 106 -6.89 -16.38 -2.63
CA PHE A 106 -5.44 -16.17 -2.59
C PHE A 106 -4.71 -17.43 -2.12
N LYS A 107 -3.64 -17.82 -2.81
CA LYS A 107 -2.75 -18.92 -2.42
C LYS A 107 -1.38 -18.40 -1.99
N GLU A 108 -0.64 -17.79 -2.91
CA GLU A 108 0.71 -17.27 -2.62
C GLU A 108 1.14 -16.19 -3.62
N VAL A 109 2.07 -15.32 -3.20
CA VAL A 109 2.75 -14.38 -4.10
C VAL A 109 3.96 -15.07 -4.71
N THR A 110 4.02 -15.16 -6.04
CA THR A 110 5.11 -15.84 -6.75
C THR A 110 6.18 -14.88 -7.25
N LYS A 111 5.83 -13.63 -7.52
CA LYS A 111 6.76 -12.62 -8.01
C LYS A 111 6.29 -11.21 -7.73
N VAL A 112 7.24 -10.33 -7.43
CA VAL A 112 7.00 -8.90 -7.23
C VAL A 112 8.02 -8.10 -8.02
N ASN A 113 7.54 -7.15 -8.81
CA ASN A 113 8.36 -6.05 -9.31
C ASN A 113 7.90 -4.76 -8.64
N THR A 114 8.81 -3.81 -8.45
CA THR A 114 8.51 -2.53 -7.81
C THR A 114 9.06 -1.37 -8.62
N GLN A 115 8.39 -0.24 -8.54
CA GLN A 115 8.82 1.01 -9.13
C GLN A 115 8.74 2.11 -8.06
N ILE A 116 9.86 2.81 -7.87
CA ILE A 116 9.91 4.01 -7.05
C ILE A 116 9.98 5.20 -8.01
N SER A 117 8.88 5.93 -8.09
CA SER A 117 8.84 7.24 -8.75
C SER A 117 8.66 8.32 -7.68
N SER A 118 7.49 8.96 -7.62
CA SER A 118 7.09 9.82 -6.49
C SER A 118 6.43 9.04 -5.35
N ILE A 119 5.91 7.85 -5.66
CA ILE A 119 5.22 6.91 -4.77
C ILE A 119 5.66 5.49 -5.14
N LEU A 120 5.46 4.54 -4.23
CA LEU A 120 5.89 3.16 -4.41
C LEU A 120 4.79 2.34 -5.08
N THR A 121 5.07 1.81 -6.26
CA THR A 121 4.15 0.95 -7.01
C THR A 121 4.66 -0.48 -7.03
N PHE A 122 3.76 -1.42 -6.78
CA PHE A 122 4.00 -2.86 -6.79
C PHE A 122 3.28 -3.50 -7.98
N PHE A 123 4.00 -4.33 -8.72
CA PHE A 123 3.51 -5.19 -9.79
C PHE A 123 3.60 -6.64 -9.30
N ILE A 124 2.50 -7.13 -8.76
CA ILE A 124 2.44 -8.39 -8.03
C ILE A 124 1.86 -9.47 -8.92
N THR A 125 2.57 -10.59 -9.05
CA THR A 125 2.06 -11.83 -9.62
C THR A 125 1.84 -12.82 -8.48
N LEU A 126 0.65 -13.43 -8.44
CA LEU A 126 0.23 -14.36 -7.40
C LEU A 126 -0.52 -15.55 -8.01
N GLU A 127 -0.58 -16.65 -7.26
CA GLU A 127 -1.48 -17.75 -7.54
C GLU A 127 -2.77 -17.59 -6.74
N ALA A 128 -3.90 -17.85 -7.40
CA ALA A 128 -5.20 -17.96 -6.77
C ALA A 128 -5.90 -19.25 -7.23
N THR A 129 -6.78 -19.81 -6.42
CA THR A 129 -7.63 -20.94 -6.81
C THR A 129 -9.06 -20.48 -7.03
N ASP A 130 -9.80 -21.17 -7.90
CA ASP A 130 -11.23 -20.96 -8.05
C ASP A 130 -12.00 -22.17 -7.50
N PRO A 131 -12.69 -22.02 -6.35
CA PRO A 131 -13.52 -23.08 -5.78
C PRO A 131 -14.64 -23.57 -6.70
N ALA A 132 -15.04 -22.77 -7.70
CA ALA A 132 -16.03 -23.18 -8.70
C ALA A 132 -15.45 -24.05 -9.82
N HIS A 133 -14.12 -24.11 -9.96
CA HIS A 133 -13.42 -24.83 -11.04
C HIS A 133 -12.36 -25.80 -10.48
N ASP A 134 -12.81 -26.74 -9.64
CA ASP A 134 -11.99 -27.81 -9.05
C ASP A 134 -10.70 -27.31 -8.35
N ASP A 135 -10.73 -26.09 -7.79
CA ASP A 135 -9.57 -25.42 -7.19
C ASP A 135 -8.35 -25.31 -8.12
N SER A 136 -8.57 -25.27 -9.44
CA SER A 136 -7.50 -25.11 -10.41
C SER A 136 -6.73 -23.81 -10.17
N PRO A 137 -5.39 -23.84 -10.11
CA PRO A 137 -4.59 -22.64 -9.89
C PRO A 137 -4.62 -21.72 -11.12
N VAL A 138 -4.85 -20.45 -10.85
CA VAL A 138 -4.87 -19.37 -11.82
C VAL A 138 -3.77 -18.37 -11.45
N THR A 139 -2.94 -18.00 -12.43
CA THR A 139 -1.99 -16.91 -12.25
C THR A 139 -2.70 -15.57 -12.37
N PHE A 140 -2.62 -14.77 -11.33
CA PHE A 140 -3.24 -13.45 -11.23
C PHE A 140 -2.17 -12.36 -11.13
N GLN A 141 -2.48 -11.20 -11.69
CA GLN A 141 -1.61 -10.03 -11.73
C GLN A 141 -2.35 -8.81 -11.19
N THR A 142 -1.73 -8.10 -10.24
CA THR A 142 -2.23 -6.81 -9.76
C THR A 142 -1.16 -5.73 -9.62
N CYS A 143 -1.49 -4.53 -10.10
CA CYS A 143 -0.70 -3.34 -9.92
C CYS A 143 -1.37 -2.47 -8.85
N LEU A 144 -0.63 -2.19 -7.78
CA LEU A 144 -1.11 -1.44 -6.63
C LEU A 144 -0.06 -0.42 -6.19
N THR A 145 -0.51 0.79 -5.89
CA THR A 145 0.35 1.89 -5.48
C THR A 145 0.08 2.25 -4.02
N ASP A 146 1.15 2.24 -3.23
CA ASP A 146 1.19 2.78 -1.87
C ASP A 146 1.43 4.28 -1.93
N THR A 147 0.45 5.05 -1.46
CA THR A 147 0.36 6.50 -1.67
C THR A 147 0.59 7.25 -0.36
N VAL A 148 0.92 8.53 -0.50
CA VAL A 148 0.96 9.48 0.61
C VAL A 148 -0.27 9.34 1.50
N ILE A 149 0.00 9.26 2.80
CA ILE A 149 -1.01 9.20 3.84
C ILE A 149 -1.78 10.52 3.85
N MET A 150 -3.09 10.43 3.65
CA MET A 150 -4.02 11.57 3.72
C MET A 150 -5.19 11.20 4.61
N HIS A 151 -6.03 12.18 4.95
CA HIS A 151 -7.34 11.92 5.52
C HIS A 151 -7.32 11.11 6.82
N GLN A 152 -6.34 11.32 7.71
CA GLN A 152 -6.16 10.54 8.93
C GLN A 152 -5.98 9.02 8.73
N ALA A 153 -5.79 8.56 7.49
CA ALA A 153 -5.39 7.18 7.22
C ALA A 153 -4.02 6.91 7.86
N ARG A 154 -3.70 5.63 8.02
CA ARG A 154 -2.34 5.16 8.32
C ARG A 154 -1.81 4.24 7.23
N LEU A 155 -2.68 3.78 6.35
CA LEU A 155 -2.35 3.07 5.13
C LEU A 155 -3.33 3.50 4.04
N ARG A 156 -2.80 3.79 2.86
CA ARG A 156 -3.59 4.21 1.72
C ARG A 156 -3.03 3.58 0.46
N THR A 157 -3.85 2.82 -0.25
CA THR A 157 -3.43 2.10 -1.44
C THR A 157 -4.48 2.18 -2.53
N PHE A 158 -4.08 2.20 -3.79
CA PHE A 158 -5.03 2.06 -4.90
C PHE A 158 -4.51 1.13 -5.99
N THR A 159 -5.42 0.36 -6.58
CA THR A 159 -5.15 -0.57 -7.68
C THR A 159 -5.33 0.13 -9.01
N THR A 160 -4.49 -0.17 -10.00
CA THR A 160 -4.67 0.28 -11.40
C THR A 160 -4.89 -0.88 -12.37
N THR A 161 -4.50 -2.09 -11.96
CA THR A 161 -4.62 -3.30 -12.78
C THR A 161 -4.96 -4.46 -11.84
N CYS A 162 -5.99 -5.24 -12.16
CA CYS A 162 -6.37 -6.45 -11.45
C CYS A 162 -6.89 -7.44 -12.50
N ARG A 163 -6.12 -8.47 -12.84
CA ARG A 163 -6.46 -9.37 -13.96
C ARG A 163 -5.88 -10.76 -13.79
N ILE A 164 -6.52 -11.74 -14.42
CA ILE A 164 -5.88 -13.03 -14.72
C ILE A 164 -4.77 -12.80 -15.75
N LYS A 165 -3.61 -13.43 -15.57
CA LYS A 165 -2.46 -13.26 -16.46
C LYS A 165 -2.85 -13.63 -17.91
N PRO A 166 -2.61 -12.77 -18.90
CA PRO A 166 -2.88 -13.09 -20.29
C PRO A 166 -1.98 -14.24 -20.77
N GLN A 167 -2.52 -15.11 -21.63
CA GLN A 167 -1.76 -16.22 -22.22
C GLN A 167 -0.77 -15.74 -23.29
N VAL A 168 -1.08 -14.63 -23.96
CA VAL A 168 -0.25 -14.03 -25.00
C VAL A 168 0.34 -12.72 -24.46
N PRO A 169 1.67 -12.51 -24.51
CA PRO A 169 2.29 -11.25 -24.13
C PRO A 169 1.71 -10.07 -24.92
N GLY A 170 1.54 -8.92 -24.28
CA GLY A 170 1.02 -7.70 -24.90
C GLY A 170 -0.50 -7.67 -25.13
N THR A 171 -1.24 -8.75 -24.85
CA THR A 171 -2.71 -8.77 -25.04
C THR A 171 -3.50 -8.52 -23.76
N GLY A 172 -2.82 -8.35 -22.62
CA GLY A 172 -3.51 -8.10 -21.37
C GLY A 172 -4.02 -6.67 -21.29
N GLU A 173 -5.17 -6.48 -20.66
CA GLU A 173 -5.73 -5.14 -20.41
C GLU A 173 -4.70 -4.27 -19.68
N MET A 174 -4.39 -3.11 -20.27
CA MET A 174 -3.50 -2.14 -19.68
C MET A 174 -4.24 -1.41 -18.55
N GLY A 175 -3.58 -1.27 -17.41
CA GLY A 175 -4.13 -0.46 -16.32
C GLY A 175 -4.39 0.96 -16.77
N SER A 176 -5.54 1.51 -16.40
CA SER A 176 -5.85 2.90 -16.73
C SER A 176 -5.42 3.82 -15.59
N TYR A 177 -4.93 5.01 -15.95
CA TYR A 177 -4.39 5.93 -14.98
C TYR A 177 -5.51 6.64 -14.21
N TRP A 178 -5.44 6.60 -12.89
CA TRP A 178 -6.39 7.31 -12.05
C TRP A 178 -5.75 7.73 -10.72
N TYR A 179 -6.31 8.79 -10.14
CA TYR A 179 -5.97 9.23 -8.81
C TYR A 179 -7.24 9.31 -7.98
N PRO A 180 -7.28 8.63 -6.82
CA PRO A 180 -8.41 8.75 -5.90
C PRO A 180 -8.74 10.21 -5.57
N ASP A 181 -7.73 11.08 -5.43
CA ASP A 181 -7.89 12.50 -5.09
C ASP A 181 -8.61 13.34 -6.17
N LYS A 182 -8.64 12.84 -7.41
CA LYS A 182 -9.26 13.53 -8.55
C LYS A 182 -10.55 12.87 -9.03
N HIS A 183 -10.62 11.55 -9.00
CA HIS A 183 -11.67 10.79 -9.67
C HIS A 183 -12.71 10.19 -8.73
N VAL A 184 -12.43 10.11 -7.42
CA VAL A 184 -13.43 9.69 -6.43
C VAL A 184 -14.37 10.84 -6.11
N ASP A 185 -15.63 10.52 -5.82
CA ASP A 185 -16.65 11.48 -5.42
C ASP A 185 -16.13 12.38 -4.26
N PRO A 186 -16.29 13.72 -4.37
CA PRO A 186 -15.89 14.68 -3.33
C PRO A 186 -16.30 14.30 -1.90
N CYS A 187 -17.42 13.61 -1.71
CA CYS A 187 -17.89 13.25 -0.37
C CYS A 187 -17.07 12.18 0.33
N TYR A 188 -16.21 11.46 -0.40
CA TYR A 188 -15.26 10.50 0.17
C TYR A 188 -13.82 11.04 0.22
N ARG A 189 -13.55 12.22 -0.33
CA ARG A 189 -12.25 12.92 -0.27
C ARG A 189 -12.11 13.77 0.99
N VAL A 190 -12.45 13.16 2.12
CA VAL A 190 -12.49 13.77 3.46
C VAL A 190 -11.78 12.86 4.45
N ASP A 191 -11.47 13.36 5.65
CA ASP A 191 -10.88 12.55 6.71
C ASP A 191 -11.64 11.24 6.96
N LEU A 192 -10.92 10.15 7.21
CA LEU A 192 -11.48 8.90 7.69
C LEU A 192 -12.29 9.19 8.96
N PRO A 193 -13.57 8.77 9.00
CA PRO A 193 -14.41 9.07 10.14
C PRO A 193 -13.86 8.40 11.40
N ASN A 194 -14.24 8.99 12.54
CA ASN A 194 -14.03 8.35 13.81
C ASN A 194 -14.99 7.17 13.96
N TRP A 195 -14.68 6.29 14.91
CA TRP A 195 -15.58 5.21 15.28
C TRP A 195 -16.98 5.77 15.62
N PRO A 196 -18.06 5.22 15.09
CA PRO A 196 -19.40 5.74 15.33
C PRO A 196 -19.74 5.60 16.81
N GLN A 197 -20.37 6.64 17.36
CA GLN A 197 -21.01 6.55 18.67
C GLN A 197 -22.32 5.75 18.54
N ASP A 198 -22.77 5.15 19.64
CA ASP A 198 -23.95 4.27 19.62
C ASP A 198 -25.24 5.02 19.24
N ASP A 199 -25.31 6.33 19.46
CA ASP A 199 -26.42 7.20 19.10
C ASP A 199 -26.51 7.47 17.58
N ALA A 200 -25.38 7.52 16.86
CA ALA A 200 -25.32 7.65 15.41
C ALA A 200 -25.99 6.47 14.68
N LEU A 201 -26.06 5.30 15.33
CA LEU A 201 -26.76 4.11 14.83
C LEU A 201 -28.29 4.18 15.06
N ILE A 202 -28.78 5.19 15.77
CA ILE A 202 -30.18 5.36 16.20
C ILE A 202 -30.80 6.64 15.61
N GLY A 203 -29.98 7.65 15.29
CA GLY A 203 -30.42 8.96 14.77
C GLY A 203 -30.85 9.00 13.29
N VAL A 204 -31.05 10.22 12.76
CA VAL A 204 -31.51 10.48 11.38
C VAL A 204 -30.57 9.89 10.33
N ASP A 205 -29.28 9.83 10.63
CA ASP A 205 -28.24 9.24 9.77
C ASP A 205 -28.25 7.70 9.74
N LYS A 206 -29.09 7.03 10.55
CA LYS A 206 -29.21 5.57 10.59
C LYS A 206 -29.44 4.95 9.22
N LEU A 207 -30.12 5.67 8.31
CA LEU A 207 -30.37 5.19 6.94
C LEU A 207 -29.08 4.88 6.17
N GLN A 208 -27.96 5.51 6.54
CA GLN A 208 -26.65 5.27 5.91
C GLN A 208 -25.85 4.16 6.58
N PHE A 209 -26.22 3.73 7.79
CA PHE A 209 -25.50 2.71 8.54
C PHE A 209 -26.21 1.34 8.47
N TYR A 210 -25.41 0.30 8.23
CA TYR A 210 -25.86 -1.07 8.19
C TYR A 210 -24.97 -1.96 9.05
N GLU A 211 -25.55 -2.56 10.08
CA GLU A 211 -24.89 -3.60 10.86
C GLU A 211 -24.99 -4.94 10.13
N VAL A 212 -23.83 -5.52 9.82
CA VAL A 212 -23.73 -6.79 9.10
C VAL A 212 -24.11 -7.93 10.02
N LYS A 213 -24.98 -8.83 9.57
CA LYS A 213 -25.45 -9.97 10.36
C LYS A 213 -24.44 -11.12 10.30
N ASP A 214 -24.46 -11.99 11.31
CA ASP A 214 -23.52 -13.14 11.40
C ASP A 214 -23.54 -14.07 10.19
N TRP A 215 -24.71 -14.30 9.58
CA TRP A 215 -24.81 -15.13 8.37
C TRP A 215 -24.24 -14.42 7.14
N GLU A 216 -24.36 -13.09 7.05
CA GLU A 216 -23.71 -12.31 5.99
C GLU A 216 -22.19 -12.30 6.17
N LEU A 217 -21.68 -12.27 7.41
CA LEU A 217 -20.25 -12.41 7.68
C LEU A 217 -19.71 -13.76 7.16
N LYS A 218 -20.49 -14.84 7.28
CA LYS A 218 -20.11 -16.15 6.74
C LYS A 218 -20.01 -16.14 5.22
N ASP A 219 -20.94 -15.47 4.56
CA ASP A 219 -20.98 -15.35 3.09
C ASP A 219 -19.98 -14.32 2.55
N ASN A 220 -19.49 -13.40 3.40
CA ASN A 220 -18.60 -12.29 3.02
C ASN A 220 -17.25 -12.37 3.75
N GLN A 221 -16.54 -13.48 3.57
CA GLN A 221 -15.22 -13.72 4.18
C GLN A 221 -14.18 -12.65 3.79
N TRP A 222 -14.38 -11.92 2.68
CA TRP A 222 -13.55 -10.78 2.31
C TRP A 222 -13.56 -9.65 3.37
N LEU A 223 -14.53 -9.59 4.29
CA LEU A 223 -14.49 -8.64 5.41
C LEU A 223 -13.30 -8.88 6.35
N TYR A 224 -12.79 -10.12 6.42
CA TYR A 224 -11.57 -10.42 7.16
C TYR A 224 -10.33 -9.79 6.51
N LEU A 225 -10.31 -9.60 5.19
CA LEU A 225 -9.26 -8.84 4.52
C LEU A 225 -9.25 -7.38 4.98
N TYR A 226 -10.40 -6.78 5.29
CA TYR A 226 -10.45 -5.41 5.79
C TYR A 226 -9.97 -5.30 7.23
N ALA A 227 -10.25 -6.31 8.07
CA ALA A 227 -9.62 -6.40 9.38
C ALA A 227 -8.09 -6.56 9.27
N GLU A 228 -7.62 -7.41 8.34
CA GLU A 228 -6.20 -7.64 8.06
C GLU A 228 -5.52 -6.34 7.61
N PHE A 229 -6.09 -5.67 6.60
CA PHE A 229 -5.59 -4.40 6.07
C PHE A 229 -5.60 -3.28 7.12
N ALA A 230 -6.65 -3.21 7.95
CA ALA A 230 -6.69 -2.27 9.06
C ALA A 230 -5.58 -2.56 10.07
N LEU A 231 -5.42 -3.80 10.53
CA LEU A 231 -4.36 -4.13 11.48
C LEU A 231 -2.96 -3.90 10.89
N PHE A 232 -2.79 -4.19 9.59
CA PHE A 232 -1.55 -3.90 8.86
C PHE A 232 -1.22 -2.41 8.92
N SER A 233 -2.21 -1.51 8.78
CA SER A 233 -2.01 -0.05 8.94
C SER A 233 -1.50 0.39 10.33
N TYR A 234 -1.64 -0.46 11.35
CA TYR A 234 -1.15 -0.20 12.71
C TYR A 234 0.21 -0.85 12.98
N ARG A 235 0.45 -2.06 12.44
CA ARG A 235 1.65 -2.87 12.71
C ARG A 235 2.76 -2.66 11.69
N ASN A 236 2.39 -2.56 10.42
CA ASN A 236 3.28 -2.49 9.27
C ASN A 236 4.29 -3.65 9.19
N ASP A 237 3.87 -4.86 9.58
CA ASP A 237 4.72 -6.04 9.75
C ASP A 237 3.87 -7.32 9.66
N ASP A 238 4.52 -8.49 9.73
CA ASP A 238 3.90 -9.82 9.73
C ASP A 238 2.73 -9.91 10.73
N LEU A 239 1.58 -10.34 10.22
CA LEU A 239 0.34 -10.48 10.96
C LEU A 239 0.06 -11.92 11.43
N SER A 240 0.94 -12.88 11.12
CA SER A 240 0.75 -14.30 11.43
C SER A 240 0.45 -14.55 12.91
N ALA A 241 1.10 -13.81 13.81
CA ALA A 241 0.88 -13.91 15.26
C ALA A 241 -0.47 -13.35 15.76
N TYR A 242 -1.22 -12.66 14.91
CA TYR A 242 -2.51 -12.03 15.24
C TYR A 242 -3.70 -12.74 14.59
N MET A 243 -3.41 -13.67 13.65
CA MET A 243 -4.39 -14.44 12.90
C MET A 243 -4.69 -15.80 13.57
N PRO A 244 -5.88 -16.39 13.32
CA PRO A 244 -7.04 -15.78 12.65
C PRO A 244 -7.74 -14.77 13.57
N PHE A 245 -8.50 -13.85 12.97
CA PHE A 245 -9.34 -12.92 13.72
C PHE A 245 -10.66 -13.53 14.13
N GLU A 246 -11.18 -13.11 15.27
CA GLU A 246 -12.57 -13.33 15.66
C GLU A 246 -13.34 -12.03 15.43
N MET A 247 -14.12 -11.96 14.34
CA MET A 247 -14.92 -10.78 14.02
C MET A 247 -16.04 -10.61 15.06
N LYS A 248 -16.15 -9.41 15.66
CA LYS A 248 -17.16 -9.10 16.69
C LYS A 248 -18.30 -8.26 16.16
N LYS A 249 -17.97 -7.20 15.40
CA LYS A 249 -18.96 -6.28 14.86
C LYS A 249 -18.46 -5.68 13.56
N VAL A 250 -19.31 -5.64 12.56
CA VAL A 250 -19.07 -4.90 11.32
C VAL A 250 -20.24 -3.97 11.06
N VAL A 251 -19.93 -2.69 10.90
CA VAL A 251 -20.89 -1.69 10.46
C VAL A 251 -20.41 -1.10 9.14
N VAL A 252 -21.30 -1.00 8.17
CA VAL A 252 -21.06 -0.39 6.87
C VAL A 252 -21.78 0.94 6.82
N GLN A 253 -21.09 1.99 6.39
CA GLN A 253 -21.68 3.28 6.08
C GLN A 253 -21.55 3.54 4.59
N THR A 254 -22.67 3.76 3.92
CA THR A 254 -22.72 4.06 2.48
C THR A 254 -23.88 4.98 2.16
N LYS A 255 -23.73 5.74 1.06
CA LYS A 255 -24.81 6.52 0.44
C LYS A 255 -25.53 5.76 -0.67
N GLU A 256 -24.99 4.60 -1.05
CA GLU A 256 -25.54 3.76 -2.11
C GLU A 256 -26.50 2.72 -1.51
N ASP A 257 -27.52 2.30 -2.26
CA ASP A 257 -28.53 1.34 -1.79
C ASP A 257 -27.93 -0.05 -1.50
N MET A 258 -26.83 -0.39 -2.17
CA MET A 258 -26.23 -1.73 -2.18
C MET A 258 -25.21 -2.01 -1.07
N LYS A 259 -25.39 -1.53 0.16
CA LYS A 259 -24.65 -1.90 1.41
C LYS A 259 -23.25 -2.55 1.21
N LEU A 260 -23.15 -3.89 1.28
CA LEU A 260 -21.88 -4.63 1.18
C LEU A 260 -21.27 -4.62 -0.24
N LYS A 261 -22.12 -4.54 -1.26
CA LYS A 261 -21.75 -4.49 -2.67
C LYS A 261 -21.52 -3.08 -3.20
N SER A 262 -21.73 -2.04 -2.37
CA SER A 262 -21.53 -0.64 -2.74
C SER A 262 -20.11 -0.40 -3.23
N GLY A 263 -19.94 0.33 -4.32
CA GLY A 263 -18.61 0.68 -4.81
C GLY A 263 -17.86 1.50 -3.76
N ASN A 264 -18.53 2.51 -3.20
CA ASN A 264 -17.97 3.38 -2.19
C ASN A 264 -18.65 3.16 -0.83
N ALA A 265 -17.86 2.85 0.19
CA ALA A 265 -18.36 2.63 1.55
C ALA A 265 -17.26 2.76 2.59
N VAL A 266 -17.65 3.05 3.82
CA VAL A 266 -16.79 2.98 5.01
C VAL A 266 -17.20 1.78 5.85
N PHE A 267 -16.22 1.03 6.31
CA PHE A 267 -16.37 -0.19 7.08
C PHE A 267 -15.75 0.02 8.45
N TYR A 268 -16.54 -0.15 9.49
CA TYR A 268 -16.13 -0.11 10.89
C TYR A 268 -16.09 -1.54 11.40
N LEU A 269 -14.89 -2.02 11.75
CA LEU A 269 -14.66 -3.40 12.16
C LEU A 269 -14.19 -3.44 13.61
N SER A 270 -14.81 -4.27 14.43
CA SER A 270 -14.32 -4.66 15.76
C SER A 270 -14.02 -6.15 15.74
N PHE A 271 -12.82 -6.54 16.15
CA PHE A 271 -12.36 -7.91 16.10
C PHE A 271 -11.33 -8.21 17.19
N ASN A 272 -11.29 -9.47 17.62
CA ASN A 272 -10.21 -9.95 18.48
C ASN A 272 -9.11 -10.59 17.63
N THR A 273 -7.87 -10.37 18.01
CA THR A 273 -6.72 -11.10 17.48
C THR A 273 -6.50 -12.40 18.26
N SER A 274 -5.82 -13.37 17.66
CA SER A 274 -5.47 -14.63 18.32
C SER A 274 -4.59 -14.44 19.57
N CYS A 275 -3.85 -13.33 19.64
CA CYS A 275 -3.08 -12.95 20.82
C CYS A 275 -3.92 -12.22 21.91
N GLY A 276 -5.25 -12.26 21.82
CA GLY A 276 -6.17 -11.73 22.84
C GLY A 276 -6.32 -10.21 22.88
N ARG A 277 -5.93 -9.50 21.81
CA ARG A 277 -6.12 -8.04 21.73
C ARG A 277 -7.45 -7.73 21.06
N VAL A 278 -8.17 -6.76 21.60
CA VAL A 278 -9.37 -6.20 20.97
C VAL A 278 -8.94 -5.04 20.07
N CYS A 279 -9.29 -5.10 18.80
CA CYS A 279 -8.92 -4.10 17.80
C CYS A 279 -10.16 -3.47 17.19
N ARG A 280 -10.05 -2.19 16.86
CA ARG A 280 -11.01 -1.48 16.02
C ARG A 280 -10.32 -0.92 14.79
N GLY A 281 -10.91 -1.15 13.63
CA GLY A 281 -10.46 -0.67 12.34
C GLY A 281 -11.53 0.15 11.65
N VAL A 282 -11.12 1.20 10.95
CA VAL A 282 -11.94 1.89 9.96
C VAL A 282 -11.26 1.74 8.62
N VAL A 283 -12.00 1.21 7.64
CA VAL A 283 -11.54 1.05 6.26
C VAL A 283 -12.51 1.75 5.33
N ARG A 284 -12.04 2.67 4.49
CA ARG A 284 -12.82 3.24 3.41
C ARG A 284 -12.44 2.57 2.09
N ARG A 285 -13.44 2.04 1.38
CA ARG A 285 -13.31 1.61 -0.01
C ARG A 285 -13.90 2.68 -0.91
N THR A 286 -13.18 3.05 -1.96
CA THR A 286 -13.67 3.95 -3.03
C THR A 286 -13.26 3.48 -4.41
N THR A 287 -14.01 3.90 -5.44
CA THR A 287 -13.79 3.60 -6.85
C THR A 287 -14.32 4.74 -7.73
N ASP A 288 -13.77 4.89 -8.94
CA ASP A 288 -14.32 5.75 -10.00
C ASP A 288 -15.29 4.98 -10.92
N GLY A 289 -15.59 3.71 -10.60
CA GLY A 289 -16.47 2.83 -11.36
C GLY A 289 -15.81 2.14 -12.56
N LYS A 290 -14.51 2.36 -12.80
CA LYS A 290 -13.77 1.68 -13.87
C LYS A 290 -13.19 0.34 -13.41
N PRO A 291 -12.99 -0.60 -14.34
CA PRO A 291 -12.34 -1.87 -14.05
C PRO A 291 -10.97 -1.73 -13.40
N GLY A 292 -10.69 -2.58 -12.41
CA GLY A 292 -9.41 -2.61 -11.71
C GLY A 292 -9.11 -1.39 -10.83
N HIS A 293 -10.03 -0.44 -10.68
CA HIS A 293 -9.84 0.78 -9.90
C HIS A 293 -10.53 0.69 -8.53
N MET A 294 -9.73 0.45 -7.49
CA MET A 294 -10.19 0.47 -6.11
C MET A 294 -9.13 1.13 -5.22
N CYS A 295 -9.57 2.02 -4.34
CA CYS A 295 -8.74 2.64 -3.32
C CYS A 295 -9.22 2.17 -1.94
N LEU A 296 -8.26 1.77 -1.11
CA LEU A 296 -8.47 1.45 0.30
C LEU A 296 -7.67 2.42 1.17
N GLU A 297 -8.37 3.00 2.14
CA GLU A 297 -7.78 3.85 3.18
C GLU A 297 -8.11 3.22 4.53
N ALA A 298 -7.12 3.05 5.40
CA ALA A 298 -7.34 2.38 6.67
C ALA A 298 -6.65 3.05 7.84
N ARG A 299 -7.30 2.92 9.00
CA ARG A 299 -6.75 3.26 10.32
C ARG A 299 -7.21 2.21 11.32
N CYS A 300 -6.29 1.74 12.16
CA CYS A 300 -6.60 0.81 13.25
C CYS A 300 -5.98 1.26 14.57
N TRP A 301 -6.59 0.82 15.66
CA TRP A 301 -6.07 0.95 17.02
C TRP A 301 -6.47 -0.26 17.88
N VAL A 302 -5.70 -0.47 18.94
CA VAL A 302 -5.95 -1.51 19.94
C VAL A 302 -6.67 -0.86 21.12
N ASP A 303 -7.79 -1.44 21.54
CA ASP A 303 -8.50 -0.99 22.73
C ASP A 303 -7.65 -1.31 23.98
N LYS A 304 -7.67 -0.41 24.96
CA LYS A 304 -6.92 -0.54 26.21
C LYS A 304 -7.67 -1.39 27.23
#